data_AF-A0A815XFM2-F1
#
_entry.id   AF-A0A815XFM2-F1
#
_cell.length_a   1.000
_cell.length_b   1.000
_cell.length_c   1.000
_cell.angle_alpha   90.00
_cell.angle_beta   90.00
_cell.angle_gamma   90.00
#
_symmetry.space_group_name_H-M   'P 1'
#
loop_
_entity.id
_entity.type
_entity.pdbx_description
1 polymer ?
#
loop_
_entity_poly.entity_id
_entity_poly.type
_entity_poly.pdbx_seq_one_letter_code
_entity_poly.pdbx_strand_id
1 'polypeptide(L)'
;MEQDETKQKELTKTFLTDELPKHLQNLEGLGKLYGSGGSFFVGNNLTWADLYFYDIAQHILELDENIFNSYPWLKENRQQVEKQPKIAEYLKNRPRTSH
;
A
#
# COMPACT_ATOMS: atom_id res chain seq x y z
N MET A 1 -30.93 8.85 0.37
CA MET A 1 -29.74 9.06 1.22
C MET A 1 -29.40 7.76 1.96
N GLU A 2 -30.29 7.16 2.74
CA GLU A 2 -30.01 5.89 3.48
C GLU A 2 -29.68 4.67 2.59
N GLN A 3 -30.27 4.56 1.38
CA GLN A 3 -30.02 3.45 0.46
C GLN A 3 -28.64 3.52 -0.23
N ASP A 4 -28.08 4.71 -0.38
CA ASP A 4 -26.73 4.89 -0.92
C ASP A 4 -25.66 4.55 0.12
N GLU A 5 -25.89 4.90 1.39
CA GLU A 5 -24.98 4.59 2.49
C GLU A 5 -24.90 3.09 2.79
N THR A 6 -26.01 2.36 2.66
CA THR A 6 -26.02 0.90 2.81
C THR A 6 -25.29 0.19 1.67
N LYS A 7 -25.52 0.62 0.42
CA LYS A 7 -24.77 0.10 -0.74
C LYS A 7 -23.27 0.38 -0.65
N GLN A 8 -22.89 1.59 -0.23
CA GLN A 8 -21.49 1.95 0.00
C GLN A 8 -20.83 1.02 1.01
N LYS A 9 -21.47 0.77 2.17
CA LYS A 9 -20.94 -0.14 3.19
C LYS A 9 -20.78 -1.58 2.69
N GLU A 10 -21.72 -2.09 1.89
CA GLU A 10 -21.61 -3.42 1.30
C GLU A 10 -20.51 -3.53 0.25
N LEU A 11 -20.35 -2.50 -0.58
CA LEU A 11 -19.25 -2.38 -1.55
C LEU A 11 -17.89 -2.34 -0.84
N THR A 12 -17.74 -1.49 0.18
CA THR A 12 -16.50 -1.41 0.96
C THR A 12 -16.18 -2.76 1.61
N LYS A 13 -17.18 -3.45 2.15
CA LYS A 13 -16.98 -4.77 2.75
C LYS A 13 -16.49 -5.79 1.71
N THR A 14 -17.15 -5.88 0.57
CA THR A 14 -16.76 -6.78 -0.52
C THR A 14 -15.35 -6.47 -1.03
N PHE A 15 -15.04 -5.20 -1.21
CA PHE A 15 -13.71 -4.75 -1.61
C PHE A 15 -12.65 -5.20 -0.60
N LEU A 16 -12.89 -5.02 0.69
CA LEU A 16 -11.93 -5.38 1.74
C LEU A 16 -11.76 -6.89 1.92
N THR A 17 -12.83 -7.67 1.79
CA THR A 17 -12.77 -9.12 2.05
C THR A 17 -12.34 -9.94 0.84
N ASP A 18 -12.71 -9.54 -0.38
CA ASP A 18 -12.47 -10.35 -1.59
C ASP A 18 -11.45 -9.71 -2.54
N GLU A 19 -11.64 -8.44 -2.90
CA GLU A 19 -10.84 -7.81 -3.95
C GLU A 19 -9.45 -7.40 -3.45
N LEU A 20 -9.38 -6.74 -2.29
CA LEU A 20 -8.14 -6.24 -1.72
C LEU A 20 -7.09 -7.34 -1.52
N PRO A 21 -7.40 -8.50 -0.89
CA PRO A 21 -6.42 -9.58 -0.74
C PRO A 21 -5.87 -10.09 -2.08
N LYS A 22 -6.73 -10.18 -3.10
CA LYS A 22 -6.34 -10.58 -4.47
C LYS A 22 -5.42 -9.54 -5.11
N HIS A 23 -5.74 -8.26 -4.97
CA HIS A 23 -4.89 -7.18 -5.48
C HIS A 23 -3.53 -7.14 -4.77
N LEU A 24 -3.49 -7.28 -3.45
CA LEU A 24 -2.24 -7.33 -2.68
C LEU A 24 -1.38 -8.55 -3.07
N GLN A 25 -2.00 -9.71 -3.25
CA GLN A 25 -1.28 -10.91 -3.72
C GLN A 25 -0.70 -10.70 -5.12
N ASN A 26 -1.45 -10.07 -6.03
CA ASN A 26 -0.97 -9.76 -7.37
C ASN A 26 0.18 -8.74 -7.33
N LEU A 27 0.08 -7.67 -6.54
CA LEU A 27 1.13 -6.66 -6.37
C LEU A 27 2.41 -7.28 -5.81
N GLU A 28 2.29 -8.15 -4.80
CA GLU A 28 3.45 -8.86 -4.26
C GLU A 28 4.11 -9.78 -5.32
N GLY A 29 3.30 -10.46 -6.14
CA GLY A 29 3.80 -11.25 -7.27
C GLY A 29 4.53 -10.40 -8.31
N LEU A 30 3.96 -9.26 -8.70
CA LEU A 30 4.56 -8.33 -9.66
C LEU A 30 5.87 -7.73 -9.13
N GLY A 31 5.90 -7.33 -7.86
CA GLY A 31 7.09 -6.81 -7.21
C GLY A 31 8.24 -7.81 -7.19
N LYS A 32 7.97 -9.06 -6.81
CA LYS A 32 8.97 -10.15 -6.84
C LYS A 32 9.46 -10.44 -8.26
N LEU A 33 8.58 -10.35 -9.26
CA LEU A 33 8.91 -10.64 -10.66
C LEU A 33 9.78 -9.54 -11.30
N TYR A 34 9.44 -8.28 -11.09
CA TYR A 34 10.06 -7.15 -11.79
C TYR A 34 11.10 -6.39 -10.95
N GLY A 35 11.13 -6.61 -9.64
CA GLY A 35 12.06 -5.98 -8.70
C GLY A 35 13.51 -6.46 -8.79
N SER A 36 13.85 -7.33 -9.74
CA SER A 36 15.23 -7.79 -9.97
C SER A 36 15.92 -8.37 -8.73
N GLY A 37 15.14 -8.97 -7.81
CA GLY A 37 15.62 -9.49 -6.52
C GLY A 37 15.81 -8.44 -5.43
N GLY A 38 15.51 -7.18 -5.70
CA GLY A 38 15.45 -6.10 -4.73
C GLY A 38 14.07 -5.92 -4.11
N SER A 39 13.93 -4.79 -3.42
CA SER A 39 12.73 -4.46 -2.64
C SER A 39 11.84 -3.40 -3.31
N PHE A 40 12.16 -2.97 -4.53
CA PHE A 40 11.37 -2.01 -5.31
C PHE A 40 10.61 -2.71 -6.43
N PHE A 41 9.48 -2.15 -6.87
CA PHE A 41 8.60 -2.79 -7.84
C PHE A 41 9.26 -3.05 -9.19
N VAL A 42 10.18 -2.18 -9.63
CA VAL A 42 10.85 -2.32 -10.94
C VAL A 42 12.34 -2.03 -10.79
N GLY A 43 13.15 -3.06 -11.00
CA GLY A 43 14.60 -2.96 -10.82
C GLY A 43 15.00 -2.69 -9.37
N ASN A 44 16.18 -2.09 -9.19
CA ASN A 44 16.83 -1.97 -7.88
C ASN A 44 16.70 -0.57 -7.25
N ASN A 45 15.98 0.35 -7.88
CA ASN A 45 15.87 1.74 -7.45
C ASN A 45 14.43 2.12 -7.16
N LEU A 46 14.24 3.11 -6.29
CA LEU A 46 12.93 3.69 -6.05
C LEU A 46 12.37 4.29 -7.34
N THR A 47 11.12 3.95 -7.62
CA THR A 47 10.34 4.47 -8.75
C THR A 47 9.01 5.05 -8.28
N TRP A 48 8.25 5.63 -9.21
CA TRP A 48 6.89 6.10 -8.94
C TRP A 48 5.93 4.99 -8.51
N ALA A 49 6.15 3.73 -8.94
CA ALA A 49 5.31 2.62 -8.53
C ALA A 49 5.38 2.39 -7.02
N ASP A 50 6.58 2.52 -6.44
CA ASP A 50 6.81 2.38 -5.00
C ASP A 50 6.16 3.51 -4.20
N LEU A 51 6.26 4.75 -4.70
CA LEU A 51 5.62 5.91 -4.07
C LEU A 51 4.09 5.83 -4.11
N TYR A 52 3.54 5.42 -5.25
CA TYR A 52 2.10 5.27 -5.43
C TYR A 52 1.54 4.17 -4.55
N PHE A 53 2.22 3.02 -4.50
CA PHE A 53 1.85 1.95 -3.58
C PHE A 53 1.98 2.40 -2.12
N TYR A 54 3.05 3.11 -1.76
CA TYR A 54 3.24 3.61 -0.39
C TYR A 54 2.08 4.48 0.09
N ASP A 55 1.60 5.37 -0.78
CA ASP A 55 0.46 6.26 -0.51
C ASP A 55 -0.84 5.47 -0.32
N ILE A 56 -1.20 4.61 -1.28
CA ILE A 56 -2.38 3.74 -1.18
C ILE A 56 -2.33 2.86 0.08
N ALA A 57 -1.15 2.34 0.41
CA ALA A 57 -0.95 1.48 1.55
C ALA A 57 -1.19 2.21 2.89
N GLN A 58 -1.06 3.54 2.97
CA GLN A 58 -1.44 4.29 4.16
C GLN A 58 -2.94 4.16 4.42
N HIS A 59 -3.78 4.34 3.39
CA HIS A 59 -5.23 4.19 3.52
C HIS A 59 -5.64 2.76 3.85
N ILE A 60 -4.97 1.77 3.26
CA ILE A 60 -5.24 0.35 3.57
C ILE A 60 -4.92 0.04 5.05
N LEU A 61 -3.86 0.64 5.61
CA LEU A 61 -3.50 0.47 7.02
C LEU A 61 -4.45 1.16 8.00
N GLU A 62 -5.11 2.24 7.57
CA GLU A 62 -6.18 2.87 8.36
C GLU A 62 -7.40 1.93 8.50
N LEU A 63 -7.59 0.99 7.56
CA LEU A 63 -8.67 0.01 7.57
C LEU A 63 -8.28 -1.28 8.33
N ASP A 64 -7.05 -1.75 8.14
CA ASP A 64 -6.47 -2.88 8.88
C ASP A 64 -4.95 -2.71 9.02
N GLU A 65 -4.49 -2.40 10.23
CA GLU A 65 -3.07 -2.17 10.54
C GLU A 65 -2.18 -3.41 10.31
N ASN A 66 -2.78 -4.61 10.28
CA ASN A 66 -2.07 -5.88 10.20
C ASN A 66 -2.11 -6.51 8.81
N ILE A 67 -2.82 -5.90 7.85
CA ILE A 67 -3.06 -6.44 6.51
C ILE A 67 -1.77 -6.87 5.78
N PHE A 68 -0.70 -6.09 5.90
CA PHE A 68 0.59 -6.38 5.26
C PHE A 68 1.43 -7.45 5.95
N ASN A 69 1.02 -7.98 7.11
CA ASN A 69 1.73 -9.10 7.75
C ASN A 69 1.67 -10.37 6.89
N SER A 70 0.62 -10.53 6.09
CA SER A 70 0.47 -11.63 5.12
C SER A 70 1.24 -11.40 3.81
N TYR A 71 1.80 -10.22 3.60
CA TYR A 71 2.45 -9.78 2.36
C TYR A 71 3.84 -9.20 2.68
N PRO A 72 4.83 -10.06 3.03
CA PRO A 72 6.12 -9.62 3.55
C PRO A 72 6.93 -8.79 2.56
N TRP A 73 6.81 -9.03 1.25
CA TRP A 73 7.55 -8.25 0.25
C TRP A 73 6.97 -6.83 0.13
N LEU A 74 5.64 -6.70 0.12
CA LEU A 74 4.99 -5.38 0.16
C LEU A 74 5.34 -4.61 1.44
N LYS A 75 5.39 -5.31 2.58
CA LYS A 75 5.85 -4.73 3.85
C LYS A 75 7.29 -4.22 3.75
N GLU A 76 8.19 -5.01 3.15
CA GLU A 76 9.58 -4.63 2.92
C GLU A 76 9.70 -3.41 1.99
N ASN A 77 8.97 -3.41 0.87
CA ASN A 77 8.94 -2.29 -0.07
C ASN A 77 8.62 -0.97 0.64
N ARG A 78 7.55 -0.94 1.46
CA ARG A 78 7.19 0.26 2.23
C ARG A 78 8.30 0.72 3.16
N GLN A 79 8.93 -0.20 3.88
CA GLN A 79 10.05 0.13 4.77
C GLN A 79 11.24 0.70 4.00
N GLN A 80 11.53 0.20 2.79
CA GLN A 80 12.62 0.71 1.97
C GLN A 80 12.32 2.08 1.35
N VAL A 81 11.06 2.35 1.04
CA VAL A 81 10.58 3.69 0.66
C VAL A 81 10.75 4.68 1.82
N GLU A 82 10.32 4.31 3.03
CA GLU A 82 10.44 5.16 4.22
C GLU A 82 11.90 5.48 4.60
N LYS A 83 12.82 4.56 4.33
CA LYS A 83 14.25 4.74 4.59
C LYS A 83 14.94 5.70 3.63
N GLN A 84 14.30 6.09 2.52
CA GLN A 84 14.92 7.02 1.59
C GLN A 84 15.08 8.40 2.25
N PRO A 85 16.28 9.00 2.29
CA PRO A 85 16.55 10.19 3.10
C PRO A 85 15.58 11.35 2.88
N LYS A 86 15.29 11.67 1.60
CA LYS A 86 14.36 12.74 1.24
C LYS A 86 12.91 12.42 1.60
N ILE A 87 12.52 11.15 1.55
CA ILE A 87 11.18 10.70 1.92
C ILE A 87 11.04 10.72 3.44
N ALA A 88 12.01 10.19 4.18
CA ALA A 88 12.04 10.25 5.63
C ALA A 88 11.94 11.69 6.15
N GLU A 89 12.70 12.61 5.55
CA GLU A 89 12.64 14.04 5.87
C GLU A 89 11.26 14.63 5.57
N TYR A 90 10.69 14.33 4.40
CA TYR A 90 9.34 14.77 4.05
C TYR A 90 8.28 14.23 5.02
N LEU A 91 8.30 12.93 5.33
CA LEU A 91 7.34 12.29 6.24
C LEU A 91 7.41 12.87 7.65
N LYS A 92 8.59 13.32 8.10
CA LYS A 92 8.77 14.00 9.39
C LYS A 92 8.15 15.40 9.42
N ASN A 93 8.23 16.12 8.30
CA ASN A 93 7.86 17.53 8.22
C ASN A 93 6.47 17.77 7.60
N ARG A 94 5.88 16.77 6.93
CA ARG A 94 4.59 16.94 6.24
C ARG A 94 3.47 17.23 7.25
N PRO A 95 2.52 18.12 6.92
CA PRO A 95 1.33 18.32 7.75
C PRO A 95 0.56 17.01 7.92
N ARG A 96 0.04 16.77 9.13
CA ARG A 96 -0.93 15.70 9.37
C ARG A 96 -2.28 16.17 8.83
N THR A 97 -2.76 15.51 7.78
CA THR A 97 -4.10 15.68 7.26
C THR A 97 -4.96 14.51 7.74
N SER A 98 -6.06 14.80 8.44
CA SER A 98 -7.10 13.81 8.70
C SER A 98 -7.85 13.56 7.39
N HIS A 99 -7.93 12.30 6.97
CA HIS A 99 -8.82 11.87 5.88
C HIS A 99 -10.21 11.57 6.41
#